data_AF-A0A6G3XFV1-F1
#
_entry.id   AF-A0A6G3XFV1-F1
#
_cell.length_a   1.000
_cell.length_b   1.000
_cell.length_c   1.000
_cell.angle_alpha   90.00
_cell.angle_beta   90.00
_cell.angle_gamma   90.00
#
_symmetry.space_group_name_H-M   'P 1'
#
loop_
_entity.id
_entity.type
_entity.pdbx_description
1 polymer ?
#
loop_
_entity_poly.entity_id
_entity_poly.type
_entity_poly.pdbx_seq_one_letter_code
_entity_poly.pdbx_strand_id
1 'polypeptide(L)'
;WTSAARTADHGILLARTDPAAPKHRGLTYFLVDMKNTAGIDIRPLKEITGDALFNEVYFDDVLLPADAVVGEVGGGWRVARHTLGNERVHMADQMTFDSGLEALIARSAG
;
A
#
# COMPACT_ATOMS: atom_id res chain seq x y z
N TRP A 1 -4.31 5.90 -5.05
CA TRP A 1 -5.22 5.96 -3.90
C TRP A 1 -4.77 4.95 -2.86
N THR A 2 -4.77 5.30 -1.58
CA THR A 2 -4.25 4.44 -0.53
C THR A 2 -5.40 3.87 0.29
N SER A 3 -5.67 2.58 0.11
CA SER A 3 -6.66 1.85 0.90
C SER A 3 -6.21 1.76 2.35
N ALA A 4 -7.16 1.78 3.29
CA ALA A 4 -6.92 1.53 4.72
C ALA A 4 -5.89 2.46 5.41
N ALA A 5 -5.49 3.57 4.79
CA ALA A 5 -4.45 4.46 5.32
C ALA A 5 -4.73 4.93 6.76
N ARG A 6 -6.00 5.18 7.10
CA ARG A 6 -6.44 5.60 8.45
C ARG A 6 -6.21 4.57 9.55
N THR A 7 -6.14 3.29 9.20
CA THR A 7 -6.11 2.18 10.16
C THR A 7 -4.81 1.39 10.13
N ALA A 8 -4.00 1.57 9.08
CA ALA A 8 -2.73 0.89 8.96
C ALA A 8 -1.73 1.39 10.01
N ASP A 9 -1.02 0.46 10.66
CA ASP A 9 0.15 0.78 11.49
C ASP A 9 1.34 1.18 10.61
N HIS A 10 1.50 0.51 9.47
CA HIS A 10 2.59 0.72 8.55
C HIS A 10 2.12 0.96 7.12
N GLY A 11 2.80 1.88 6.44
CA GLY A 11 2.58 2.22 5.04
C GLY A 11 3.81 1.90 4.20
N ILE A 12 3.58 1.53 2.94
CA ILE A 12 4.64 1.41 1.94
C ILE A 12 4.69 2.71 1.15
N LEU A 13 5.82 3.40 1.20
CA LEU A 13 6.06 4.61 0.40
C LEU A 13 7.17 4.33 -0.61
N LEU A 14 6.86 4.57 -1.89
CA LEU A 14 7.85 4.56 -2.96
C LEU A 14 8.12 6.01 -3.36
N ALA A 15 9.28 6.55 -2.97
CA ALA A 15 9.64 7.95 -3.20
C ALA A 15 10.94 8.08 -3.99
N ARG A 16 11.09 9.19 -4.72
CA ARG A 16 12.28 9.48 -5.51
C ARG A 16 13.37 10.06 -4.62
N THR A 17 14.50 9.36 -4.55
CA THR A 17 15.72 9.80 -3.82
C THR A 17 16.82 10.25 -4.75
N ASP A 18 16.78 9.85 -6.04
CA ASP A 18 17.66 10.40 -7.07
C ASP A 18 16.81 11.06 -8.18
N PRO A 19 16.82 12.41 -8.27
CA PRO A 19 16.06 13.16 -9.27
C PRO A 19 16.63 13.06 -10.69
N ALA A 20 17.93 12.78 -10.82
CA ALA A 20 18.59 12.69 -12.12
C ALA A 20 18.47 11.28 -12.73
N ALA A 21 18.24 10.26 -11.90
CA ALA A 21 18.10 8.90 -12.37
C ALA A 21 16.83 8.68 -13.22
N PRO A 22 16.93 7.89 -14.31
CA PRO A 22 15.82 7.68 -15.25
C PRO A 22 14.72 6.77 -14.68
N LYS A 23 13.45 7.16 -14.91
CA LYS A 23 12.22 6.38 -14.60
C LYS A 23 12.28 5.70 -13.24
N HIS A 24 12.42 4.37 -13.23
CA HIS A 24 12.34 3.54 -12.03
C HIS A 24 13.67 3.41 -11.28
N ARG A 25 14.78 3.85 -11.89
CA ARG A 25 16.04 4.02 -11.17
C ARG A 25 15.93 5.30 -10.33
N GLY A 26 16.43 5.25 -9.11
CA GLY A 26 16.36 6.38 -8.17
C GLY A 26 15.09 6.46 -7.32
N LEU A 27 14.25 5.42 -7.37
CA LEU A 27 13.16 5.25 -6.41
C LEU A 27 13.65 4.41 -5.23
N THR A 28 13.29 4.81 -4.02
CA THR A 28 13.58 4.08 -2.78
C THR A 28 12.27 3.63 -2.14
N TYR A 29 12.29 2.43 -1.58
CA TYR A 29 11.15 1.82 -0.91
C TYR A 29 11.30 2.05 0.59
N PHE A 30 10.28 2.64 1.20
CA PHE A 30 10.24 2.96 2.62
C PHE A 30 9.10 2.23 3.31
N LEU A 31 9.37 1.74 4.52
CA LEU A 31 8.36 1.35 5.47
C LEU A 31 8.12 2.52 6.42
N VAL A 32 6.91 3.08 6.38
CA VAL A 32 6.53 4.28 7.13
C VAL A 32 5.66 3.88 8.31
N ASP A 33 5.97 4.37 9.51
CA ASP A 33 5.05 4.31 10.65
C ASP A 33 3.94 5.35 10.43
N MET A 34 2.73 4.89 10.13
CA MET A 34 1.61 5.77 9.79
C MET A 34 0.97 6.41 11.02
N LYS A 35 1.27 5.93 12.23
CA LYS A 35 0.66 6.38 13.48
C LYS A 35 1.51 7.44 14.18
N ASN A 36 2.83 7.24 14.19
CA ASN A 36 3.73 8.05 15.01
C ASN A 36 4.60 9.02 14.19
N THR A 37 4.64 8.89 12.86
CA THR A 37 5.40 9.81 12.01
C THR A 37 4.66 11.14 11.86
N ALA A 38 5.27 12.22 12.34
CA ALA A 38 4.73 13.57 12.18
C ALA A 38 4.79 14.02 10.71
N GLY A 39 3.83 14.87 10.29
CA GLY A 39 3.76 15.40 8.93
C GLY A 39 2.94 14.56 7.95
N ILE A 40 2.29 13.48 8.41
CA ILE A 40 1.37 12.69 7.59
C ILE A 40 -0.07 13.18 7.78
N ASP A 41 -0.72 13.60 6.69
CA ASP A 41 -2.14 13.97 6.66
C ASP A 41 -2.93 12.99 5.78
N ILE A 42 -4.00 12.41 6.32
CA ILE A 42 -4.80 11.37 5.66
C ILE A 42 -6.23 11.89 5.46
N ARG A 43 -6.64 12.02 4.21
CA ARG A 43 -7.95 12.54 3.83
C ARG A 43 -8.82 11.45 3.20
N PRO A 44 -9.92 11.04 3.85
CA PRO A 44 -10.81 10.02 3.31
C PRO A 44 -11.53 10.52 2.06
N LEU A 45 -11.64 9.67 1.05
CA LEU A 45 -12.38 9.96 -0.17
C LEU A 45 -13.71 9.25 -0.12
N LYS A 46 -14.80 10.03 -0.23
CA LYS A 46 -16.14 9.46 -0.25
C LYS A 46 -16.44 8.87 -1.63
N GLU A 47 -16.74 7.58 -1.64
CA GLU A 47 -17.10 6.81 -2.84
C GLU A 47 -18.60 6.89 -3.13
N ILE A 48 -19.00 6.44 -4.33
CA ILE A 48 -20.41 6.44 -4.75
C ILE A 48 -21.31 5.59 -3.85
N THR A 49 -20.74 4.57 -3.20
CA THR A 49 -21.42 3.72 -2.21
C THR A 49 -21.73 4.45 -0.90
N GLY A 50 -21.11 5.61 -0.67
CA GLY A 50 -21.19 6.36 0.57
C GLY A 50 -20.05 6.07 1.55
N ASP A 51 -19.28 5.01 1.33
CA ASP A 51 -18.12 4.62 2.14
C ASP A 51 -16.87 5.44 1.80
N ALA A 52 -15.81 5.25 2.59
CA ALA A 52 -14.49 5.85 2.36
C ALA A 52 -13.36 4.84 2.61
N LEU A 53 -13.21 3.91 1.67
CA LEU A 53 -12.19 2.86 1.71
C LEU A 53 -10.84 3.43 1.25
N PHE A 54 -10.86 4.34 0.28
CA PHE A 54 -9.68 5.02 -0.23
C PHE A 54 -9.41 6.37 0.46
N ASN A 55 -8.13 6.74 0.49
CA ASN A 55 -7.66 7.97 1.08
C ASN A 55 -6.63 8.64 0.17
N GLU A 56 -6.58 9.96 0.23
CA GLU A 56 -5.37 10.73 -0.10
C GLU A 56 -4.46 10.75 1.12
N VAL A 57 -3.15 10.62 0.89
CA VAL A 57 -2.14 10.69 1.94
C VAL A 57 -1.11 11.72 1.52
N TYR A 58 -0.96 12.76 2.33
CA TYR A 58 0.01 13.83 2.15
C TYR A 58 1.16 13.63 3.13
N PHE A 59 2.37 13.85 2.64
CA PHE A 59 3.60 13.84 3.43
C PHE A 59 4.20 15.24 3.37
N ASP A 60 4.14 15.97 4.48
CA ASP A 60 4.60 17.35 4.61
C ASP A 60 5.81 17.41 5.56
N ASP A 61 6.99 17.72 5.00
CA ASP A 61 8.28 17.74 5.70
C ASP A 61 8.55 16.53 6.62
N VAL A 62 8.08 15.35 6.18
CA VAL A 62 8.21 14.09 6.91
C VAL A 62 9.67 13.66 6.96
N LEU A 63 10.18 13.44 8.18
CA LEU A 63 11.50 12.88 8.43
C LEU A 63 11.38 11.38 8.71
N LEU A 64 12.01 10.56 7.86
CA LEU A 64 12.10 9.12 8.06
C LEU A 64 13.52 8.73 8.52
N PRO A 65 13.64 7.81 9.49
CA PRO A 65 14.95 7.30 9.88
C PRO A 65 15.56 6.43 8.75
N ALA A 66 16.88 6.25 8.76
CA ALA A 66 17.58 5.53 7.70
C ALA A 66 17.17 4.05 7.60
N ASP A 67 16.76 3.44 8.72
CA ASP A 67 16.28 2.05 8.80
C ASP A 67 14.84 1.87 8.28
N ALA A 68 14.14 2.95 7.93
CA ALA A 68 12.88 2.87 7.19
C ALA A 68 13.10 2.37 5.75
N VAL A 69 14.32 2.43 5.21
CA VAL A 69 14.64 1.96 3.86
C VAL A 69 14.61 0.44 3.80
N VAL A 70 13.80 -0.09 2.89
CA VAL A 70 13.76 -1.52 2.59
C VAL A 70 14.59 -1.80 1.34
N GLY A 71 15.66 -2.58 1.50
CA GLY A 71 16.61 -2.89 0.42
C GLY A 71 17.67 -1.81 0.29
N GLU A 72 17.82 -1.25 -0.91
CA GLU A 72 18.88 -0.26 -1.22
C GLU A 72 18.26 1.06 -1.69
N VAL A 73 18.92 2.17 -1.35
CA VAL A 73 18.59 3.50 -1.88
C VAL A 73 18.68 3.48 -3.41
N GLY A 74 17.63 3.93 -4.08
CA GLY A 74 17.49 3.92 -5.53
C GLY A 74 17.11 2.55 -6.14
N GLY A 75 17.09 1.48 -5.33
CA GLY A 75 16.71 0.11 -5.70
C GLY A 75 15.25 -0.25 -5.39
N GLY A 76 14.45 0.69 -4.90
CA GLY A 76 13.11 0.46 -4.38
C GLY A 76 12.11 -0.11 -5.39
N TRP A 77 12.27 0.18 -6.69
CA TRP A 77 11.40 -0.41 -7.72
C TRP A 77 11.51 -1.93 -7.82
N ARG A 78 12.71 -2.48 -7.57
CA ARG A 78 12.89 -3.94 -7.53
C ARG A 78 12.07 -4.54 -6.39
N VAL A 79 12.16 -3.95 -5.20
CA VAL A 79 11.40 -4.37 -4.01
C VAL A 79 9.89 -4.27 -4.27
N ALA A 80 9.42 -3.13 -4.77
CA ALA A 80 8.00 -2.91 -5.07
C ALA A 80 7.42 -3.96 -6.03
N ARG A 81 8.17 -4.36 -7.07
CA ARG A 81 7.71 -5.40 -7.99
C ARG A 81 7.58 -6.77 -7.33
N HIS A 82 8.42 -7.10 -6.36
CA HIS A 82 8.28 -8.33 -5.59
C HIS A 82 7.04 -8.28 -4.70
N THR A 83 6.80 -7.17 -4.00
CA THR A 83 5.58 -6.96 -3.19
C THR A 83 4.31 -7.11 -4.05
N LEU A 84 4.21 -6.37 -5.16
CA LEU A 84 3.06 -6.42 -6.07
C LEU A 84 2.87 -7.79 -6.72
N GLY A 85 3.96 -8.50 -6.99
CA GLY A 85 3.93 -9.86 -7.50
C GLY A 85 3.27 -10.82 -6.51
N ASN A 86 3.58 -10.68 -5.21
CA ASN A 86 2.99 -11.48 -4.15
C ASN A 86 1.52 -11.12 -3.88
N GLU A 87 1.17 -9.82 -3.88
CA GLU A 87 -0.22 -9.36 -3.73
C GLU A 87 -1.14 -9.92 -4.82
N ARG A 88 -0.66 -10.01 -6.07
CA ARG A 88 -1.44 -10.60 -7.17
C ARG A 88 -1.81 -12.07 -6.91
N VAL A 89 -0.93 -12.83 -6.26
CA VAL A 89 -1.21 -14.21 -5.88
C VAL A 89 -2.25 -14.24 -4.75
N HIS A 90 -2.14 -13.37 -3.75
CA HIS A 90 -3.11 -13.28 -2.65
C HIS A 90 -4.50 -12.80 -3.08
N MET A 91 -4.60 -11.86 -4.02
CA MET A 91 -5.90 -11.44 -4.57
C MET A 91 -6.59 -12.57 -5.35
N ALA A 92 -5.83 -13.38 -6.10
CA ALA A 92 -6.37 -14.56 -6.77
C ALA A 92 -6.89 -15.61 -5.78
N ASP A 93 -6.22 -15.74 -4.63
CA ASP A 93 -6.60 -16.67 -3.57
C ASP A 93 -7.88 -16.23 -2.84
N GLN A 94 -7.97 -14.96 -2.41
CA GLN A 94 -9.17 -14.41 -1.76
C GLN A 94 -10.43 -14.53 -2.64
N MET A 95 -10.30 -14.24 -3.93
CA MET A 95 -11.44 -14.32 -4.86
C MET A 95 -11.98 -15.75 -5.00
N THR A 96 -11.11 -16.76 -4.89
CA THR A 96 -11.49 -18.18 -4.98
C THR A 96 -12.22 -18.65 -3.72
N PHE A 97 -11.75 -18.24 -2.54
CA PHE A 97 -12.35 -18.67 -1.28
C PHE A 97 -13.67 -17.97 -0.93
N ASP A 98 -13.78 -16.66 -1.16
CA ASP A 98 -14.98 -15.89 -0.79
C ASP A 98 -16.17 -16.27 -1.67
N SER A 99 -15.99 -16.22 -2.99
CA SER A 99 -17.06 -16.61 -3.94
C SER A 99 -17.38 -18.11 -3.89
N GLY A 100 -16.36 -18.96 -3.65
CA GLY A 100 -16.52 -20.41 -3.59
C GLY A 100 -17.28 -20.86 -2.34
N LEU A 101 -17.01 -20.25 -1.18
CA LEU A 101 -17.67 -20.58 0.08
C LEU A 101 -19.12 -20.11 0.09
N GLU A 102 -19.40 -18.88 -0.36
CA GLU A 102 -20.78 -18.38 -0.48
C GLU A 102 -21.62 -19.23 -1.44
N ALA A 103 -21.03 -19.65 -2.57
CA ALA A 103 -21.70 -20.57 -3.50
C ALA A 103 -21.98 -21.95 -2.88
N LEU A 104 -21.10 -22.44 -1.99
CA LEU A 104 -21.27 -23.71 -1.29
C LEU A 104 -22.37 -23.63 -0.22
N ILE A 105 -22.38 -22.53 0.56
CA ILE A 105 -23.42 -22.24 1.56
C ILE A 105 -24.79 -22.16 0.87
N ALA A 106 -24.89 -21.41 -0.23
CA ALA A 106 -26.13 -21.28 -1.01
C ALA A 106 -26.64 -22.61 -1.57
N ARG A 107 -25.74 -23.54 -1.94
CA ARG A 107 -26.12 -24.89 -2.42
C ARG A 107 -26.47 -25.87 -1.31
N SER A 108 -26.01 -25.65 -0.09
CA SER A 108 -26.30 -26.50 1.08
C SER A 108 -27.60 -26.13 1.80
N ALA A 109 -28.13 -24.94 1.51
CA ALA A 109 -29.34 -24.40 2.12
C ALA A 109 -30.66 -24.80 1.40
N GLY A 110 -30.60 -25.75 0.46
CA GLY A 110 -31.76 -26.36 -0.22
C GLY A 110 -31.71 -27.87 -0.13
#